data_AF-A0A367XHM8-F1
#
_entry.id   AF-A0A367XHM8-F1
#
_cell.length_a   1.000
_cell.length_b   1.000
_cell.length_c   1.000
_cell.angle_alpha   90.00
_cell.angle_beta   90.00
_cell.angle_gamma   90.00
#
_symmetry.space_group_name_H-M   'P 1'
#
loop_
_entity.id
_entity.type
_entity.pdbx_description
1 polymer ?
#
loop_
_entity_poly.entity_id
_entity_poly.type
_entity_poly.pdbx_seq_one_letter_code
_entity_poly.pdbx_strand_id
1 'polypeptide(L)'
;MDVKSWEYAVSCYLDDEFADNLSVFLVQQRVVPDSSRIGGNVVRANARMGWQQSAYEILKRRQEYGDVGDHSLLTDEEAQEYLDTMGLRFEDGKRMLIEEFRRVNGYDPVLLPVDPKFKERRDLARERLKLPPKA
;
A
#
# COMPACT_ATOMS: atom_id res chain seq x y z
N MET A 1 12.36 -27.92 6.48
CA MET A 1 12.05 -26.54 6.90
C MET A 1 10.60 -26.31 6.52
N ASP A 2 9.69 -26.27 7.49
CA ASP A 2 8.32 -25.86 7.22
C ASP A 2 8.37 -24.43 6.68
N VAL A 3 7.89 -24.24 5.46
CA VAL A 3 7.62 -22.90 4.94
C VAL A 3 6.49 -22.37 5.80
N LYS A 4 6.83 -21.66 6.90
CA LYS A 4 5.86 -20.85 7.62
C LYS A 4 5.24 -19.92 6.59
N SER A 5 4.02 -20.23 6.15
CA SER A 5 3.25 -19.41 5.24
C SER A 5 2.97 -18.11 5.97
N TRP A 6 3.79 -17.10 5.72
CA TRP A 6 3.60 -15.78 6.27
C TRP A 6 2.26 -15.22 5.80
N GLU A 7 1.55 -14.57 6.70
CA GLU A 7 0.34 -13.83 6.37
C GLU A 7 0.73 -12.42 5.91
N TYR A 8 0.01 -11.93 4.93
CA TYR A 8 0.21 -10.62 4.34
C TYR A 8 -1.11 -9.85 4.35
N ALA A 9 -1.01 -8.53 4.41
CA ALA A 9 -2.14 -7.64 4.16
C ALA A 9 -1.74 -6.64 3.07
N VAL A 10 -2.72 -6.15 2.32
CA VAL A 10 -2.50 -5.06 1.37
C VAL A 10 -2.76 -3.74 2.09
N SER A 11 -1.86 -2.80 1.92
CA SER A 11 -1.98 -1.46 2.50
C SER A 11 -1.88 -0.40 1.43
N CYS A 12 -2.74 0.59 1.54
CA CYS A 12 -2.94 1.60 0.52
C CYS A 12 -2.34 2.91 1.02
N TYR A 13 -1.39 3.46 0.28
CA TYR A 13 -0.78 4.75 0.60
C TYR A 13 -1.14 5.76 -0.48
N LEU A 14 -1.65 6.92 -0.07
CA LEU A 14 -1.79 8.05 -0.97
C LEU A 14 -0.55 8.92 -0.93
N ASP A 15 -0.17 9.37 -2.10
CA ASP A 15 0.75 10.47 -2.32
C ASP A 15 -0.04 11.58 -3.03
N ASP A 16 -0.50 12.54 -2.24
CA ASP A 16 -1.33 13.69 -2.61
C ASP A 16 -0.62 15.02 -2.43
N GLU A 17 0.71 15.02 -2.31
CA GLU A 17 1.49 16.26 -2.19
C GLU A 17 1.24 17.24 -3.34
N PHE A 18 1.08 16.69 -4.55
CA PHE A 18 0.80 17.46 -5.77
C PHE A 18 -0.57 17.06 -6.33
N ALA A 19 -1.52 17.99 -6.30
CA ALA A 19 -2.90 17.76 -6.75
C ALA A 19 -3.00 17.32 -8.22
N ASP A 20 -2.04 17.68 -9.06
CA ASP A 20 -1.96 17.30 -10.48
C ASP A 20 -1.22 15.99 -10.73
N ASN A 21 -0.63 15.37 -9.69
CA ASN A 21 0.18 14.16 -9.79
C ASN A 21 -0.06 13.18 -8.65
N LEU A 22 -1.34 12.98 -8.31
CA LEU A 22 -1.76 12.00 -7.31
C LEU A 22 -1.25 10.60 -7.65
N SER A 23 -0.79 9.88 -6.63
CA SER A 23 -0.41 8.47 -6.76
C SER A 23 -0.95 7.61 -5.61
N VAL A 24 -1.45 6.43 -5.95
CA VAL A 24 -1.88 5.43 -4.95
C VAL A 24 -0.91 4.27 -5.00
N PHE A 25 -0.31 3.91 -3.87
CA PHE A 25 0.56 2.74 -3.74
C PHE A 25 -0.19 1.61 -3.04
N LEU A 26 -0.17 0.41 -3.61
CA LEU A 26 -0.56 -0.80 -2.90
C LEU A 26 0.70 -1.54 -2.47
N VAL A 27 0.75 -1.82 -1.18
CA VAL A 27 1.93 -2.36 -0.51
C VAL A 27 1.57 -3.67 0.14
N GLN A 28 2.25 -4.75 -0.23
CA GLN A 28 2.09 -6.02 0.44
C GLN A 28 2.86 -6.00 1.77
N GLN A 29 2.17 -5.78 2.88
CA GLN A 29 2.73 -5.83 4.22
C GLN A 29 2.76 -7.26 4.71
N ARG A 30 3.90 -7.73 5.21
CA ARG A 30 3.96 -8.96 5.99
C ARG A 30 3.49 -8.66 7.41
N VAL A 31 2.48 -9.39 7.86
CA VAL A 31 1.94 -9.29 9.22
C VAL A 31 2.76 -10.22 10.11
N VAL A 32 3.35 -9.68 11.17
CA VAL A 32 3.98 -10.47 12.23
C VAL A 32 3.39 -10.06 13.59
N PRO A 33 3.40 -10.94 14.61
CA PRO A 33 2.69 -10.69 15.87
C PRO A 33 2.94 -9.31 16.50
N ASP A 34 4.19 -8.82 16.40
CA ASP A 34 4.61 -7.57 17.05
C ASP A 34 5.04 -6.46 16.07
N SER A 35 4.90 -6.66 14.75
CA SER A 35 5.22 -5.62 13.75
C SER A 35 4.57 -5.86 12.38
N SER A 36 4.62 -4.85 11.53
CA SER A 36 4.44 -5.05 10.09
C SER A 36 5.75 -4.71 9.40
N ARG A 37 6.12 -5.50 8.38
CA ARG A 37 7.23 -5.16 7.51
C ARG A 37 6.68 -5.02 6.10
N ILE A 38 7.07 -3.96 5.41
CA ILE A 38 6.82 -3.86 3.97
C ILE A 38 7.45 -5.09 3.33
N GLY A 39 6.61 -6.01 2.85
CA GLY A 39 7.04 -7.04 1.92
C GLY A 39 7.43 -6.29 0.65
N GLY A 40 8.58 -6.61 0.07
CA GLY A 40 9.19 -5.81 -1.00
C GLY A 40 8.38 -5.67 -2.30
N ASN A 41 7.12 -6.12 -2.32
CA ASN A 41 6.22 -6.01 -3.44
C ASN A 41 5.28 -4.80 -3.27
N VAL A 42 5.43 -3.85 -4.20
CA VAL A 42 4.69 -2.59 -4.22
C VAL A 42 4.31 -2.28 -5.66
N VAL A 43 3.04 -1.93 -5.86
CA VAL A 43 2.54 -1.36 -7.12
C VAL A 43 2.10 0.08 -6.89
N ARG A 44 2.17 0.89 -7.94
CA ARG A 44 1.75 2.29 -7.93
C ARG A 44 0.75 2.54 -9.05
N ALA A 45 -0.30 3.28 -8.75
CA ALA A 45 -1.24 3.85 -9.71
C ALA A 45 -1.02 5.36 -9.82
N ASN A 46 -1.13 5.88 -11.04
CA ASN A 46 -1.39 7.29 -11.30
C ASN A 46 -2.21 7.45 -12.59
N ALA A 47 -2.84 8.61 -12.79
CA ALA A 47 -3.70 8.86 -13.96
C ALA A 47 -2.95 8.78 -15.30
N ARG A 48 -1.66 9.12 -15.32
CA ARG A 48 -0.87 9.23 -16.56
C ARG A 48 -0.41 7.87 -17.10
N MET A 49 -0.02 6.97 -16.21
CA MET A 49 0.68 5.72 -16.53
C MET A 49 -0.12 4.47 -16.17
N GLY A 50 -1.23 4.62 -15.43
CA GLY A 50 -1.97 3.49 -14.89
C GLY A 50 -1.20 2.78 -13.78
N TRP A 51 -1.39 1.47 -13.67
CA TRP A 51 -0.70 0.62 -12.70
C TRP A 51 0.74 0.30 -13.14
N GLN A 52 1.67 0.41 -12.20
CA GLN A 52 3.10 0.17 -12.38
C GLN A 52 3.61 -0.78 -11.29
N GLN A 53 4.42 -1.77 -11.67
CA GLN A 53 5.09 -2.67 -10.72
C GLN A 53 6.38 -2.08 -10.14
N SER A 54 6.90 -2.73 -9.10
CA SER A 54 8.21 -2.44 -8.50
C SER A 54 8.39 -0.99 -8.03
N ALA A 55 7.32 -0.39 -7.50
CA ALA A 55 7.33 1.00 -7.05
C ALA A 55 7.90 1.20 -5.63
N TYR A 56 8.59 0.19 -5.10
CA TYR A 56 9.12 0.18 -3.73
C TYR A 56 10.10 1.33 -3.47
N GLU A 57 11.06 1.56 -4.38
CA GLU A 57 12.05 2.63 -4.22
C GLU A 57 11.41 4.03 -4.24
N ILE A 58 10.31 4.19 -5.00
CA ILE A 58 9.55 5.44 -5.05
C ILE A 58 8.86 5.67 -3.71
N LEU A 59 8.15 4.65 -3.20
CA LEU A 59 7.49 4.70 -1.90
C LEU A 59 8.50 4.97 -0.77
N LYS A 60 9.65 4.27 -0.79
CA LYS A 60 10.69 4.43 0.23
C LYS A 60 11.20 5.86 0.29
N ARG A 61 11.49 6.49 -0.86
CA ARG A 61 11.89 7.91 -0.91
C ARG A 61 10.82 8.81 -0.32
N ARG A 62 9.55 8.62 -0.67
CA ARG A 62 8.44 9.39 -0.08
C ARG A 62 8.37 9.25 1.43
N GLN A 63 8.56 8.04 1.94
CA GLN A 63 8.56 7.77 3.39
C GLN A 63 9.79 8.35 4.12
N GLU A 64 10.95 8.37 3.47
CA GLU A 64 12.22 8.90 4.01
C GLU A 64 12.25 10.42 4.10
N TYR A 65 11.73 11.11 3.08
CA TYR A 65 11.70 12.58 3.06
C TYR A 65 10.50 13.18 3.81
N GLY A 66 9.52 12.35 4.21
CA GLY A 66 8.31 12.82 4.87
C GLY A 66 7.30 13.45 3.91
N ASP A 67 7.52 13.30 2.61
CA ASP A 67 6.67 13.78 1.51
C ASP A 67 5.48 12.82 1.31
N VAL A 68 4.63 12.73 2.31
CA VAL A 68 3.38 11.98 2.26
C VAL A 68 2.30 12.93 2.75
N GLY A 69 1.34 13.23 1.89
CA GLY A 69 0.32 14.21 2.20
C GLY A 69 -0.72 13.70 3.19
N ASP A 70 -1.83 14.44 3.27
CA ASP A 70 -2.80 14.36 4.36
C ASP A 70 -3.44 12.97 4.52
N HIS A 71 -3.40 12.16 3.47
CA HIS A 71 -4.03 10.84 3.43
C HIS A 71 -3.03 9.69 3.20
N SER A 72 -1.86 9.77 3.84
CA SER A 72 -0.78 8.78 3.72
C SER A 72 -1.17 7.30 3.83
N LEU A 73 -2.24 6.93 4.55
CA LEU A 73 -2.78 5.57 4.64
C LEU A 73 -4.30 5.60 4.45
N LEU A 74 -4.78 4.79 3.50
CA LEU A 74 -6.17 4.70 3.06
C LEU A 74 -6.78 3.32 3.34
N THR A 75 -8.08 3.26 3.61
CA THR A 75 -8.83 2.00 3.48
C THR A 75 -8.93 1.58 2.00
N ASP A 76 -9.38 0.36 1.73
CA ASP A 76 -9.60 -0.11 0.36
C ASP A 76 -10.65 0.76 -0.35
N GLU A 77 -11.71 1.17 0.36
CA GLU A 77 -12.76 2.06 -0.14
C GLU A 77 -12.23 3.47 -0.43
N GLU A 78 -11.52 4.09 0.52
CA GLU A 78 -10.90 5.39 0.32
C GLU A 78 -9.91 5.34 -0.86
N ALA A 79 -9.14 4.26 -1.00
CA ALA A 79 -8.23 4.09 -2.14
C ALA A 79 -8.97 3.99 -3.47
N GLN A 80 -10.11 3.28 -3.51
CA GLN A 80 -10.92 3.18 -4.72
C GLN A 80 -11.49 4.54 -5.16
N GLU A 81 -11.90 5.41 -4.23
CA GLU A 81 -12.36 6.76 -4.56
C GLU A 81 -11.30 7.56 -5.34
N TYR A 82 -10.03 7.50 -4.94
CA TYR A 82 -8.94 8.14 -5.69
C TYR A 82 -8.69 7.45 -7.04
N LEU A 83 -8.73 6.12 -7.08
CA LEU A 83 -8.51 5.35 -8.30
C LEU A 83 -9.61 5.58 -9.34
N ASP A 84 -10.85 5.83 -8.92
CA ASP A 84 -11.96 6.17 -9.81
C ASP A 84 -11.67 7.46 -10.59
N THR A 85 -11.05 8.46 -9.95
CA THR A 85 -10.62 9.70 -10.63
C THR A 85 -9.54 9.45 -11.69
N MET A 86 -8.80 8.34 -11.58
CA MET A 86 -7.75 7.90 -12.50
C MET A 86 -8.28 6.90 -13.55
N GLY A 87 -9.54 6.48 -13.46
CA GLY A 87 -10.10 5.42 -14.31
C GLY A 87 -9.51 4.03 -14.04
N LEU A 88 -9.05 3.78 -12.81
CA LEU A 88 -8.37 2.54 -12.42
C LEU A 88 -9.19 1.77 -11.37
N ARG A 89 -9.01 0.45 -11.33
CA ARG A 89 -9.63 -0.40 -10.30
C ARG A 89 -8.61 -0.95 -9.33
N PHE A 90 -8.99 -0.97 -8.06
CA PHE A 90 -8.17 -1.47 -6.97
C PHE A 90 -7.80 -2.94 -7.13
N GLU A 91 -8.77 -3.76 -7.55
CA GLU A 91 -8.58 -5.20 -7.78
C GLU A 91 -7.52 -5.50 -8.85
N ASP A 92 -7.33 -4.62 -9.83
CA ASP A 92 -6.28 -4.79 -10.85
C ASP A 92 -4.88 -4.64 -10.22
N GLY A 93 -4.70 -3.67 -9.32
CA GLY A 93 -3.46 -3.51 -8.55
C GLY A 93 -3.22 -4.67 -7.58
N LYS A 94 -4.26 -5.14 -6.88
CA LYS A 94 -4.18 -6.32 -6.00
C LYS A 94 -3.75 -7.57 -6.76
N ARG A 95 -4.33 -7.80 -7.94
CA ARG A 95 -3.95 -8.91 -8.83
C ARG A 95 -2.48 -8.83 -9.24
N MET A 96 -1.99 -7.65 -9.61
CA MET A 96 -0.58 -7.47 -9.96
C MET A 96 0.36 -7.80 -8.79
N LEU A 97 -0.01 -7.47 -7.55
CA LEU A 97 0.76 -7.88 -6.37
C LEU A 97 0.80 -9.40 -6.21
N ILE A 98 -0.34 -10.07 -6.33
CA ILE A 98 -0.42 -11.54 -6.19
C ILE A 98 0.40 -12.23 -7.29
N GLU A 99 0.27 -11.80 -8.54
CA GLU A 99 1.00 -12.35 -9.68
C GLU A 99 2.52 -12.20 -9.51
N GLU A 100 2.98 -11.03 -9.08
CA GLU A 100 4.40 -10.78 -8.84
C GLU A 100 4.93 -11.61 -7.66
N PHE A 101 4.16 -11.71 -6.57
CA PHE A 101 4.52 -12.57 -5.45
C PHE A 101 4.64 -14.03 -5.88
N ARG A 102 3.66 -14.53 -6.64
CA ARG A 102 3.67 -15.90 -7.19
C ARG A 102 4.86 -16.12 -8.10
N ARG A 103 5.19 -15.16 -8.97
CA ARG A 103 6.34 -15.23 -9.87
C ARG A 103 7.65 -15.40 -9.12
N VAL A 104 7.83 -14.67 -8.01
CA VAL A 104 9.07 -14.69 -7.21
C VAL A 104 9.17 -15.92 -6.31
N ASN A 105 8.04 -16.37 -5.73
CA ASN A 105 8.05 -17.38 -4.67
C ASN A 105 7.56 -18.77 -5.13
N GLY A 106 6.90 -18.86 -6.29
CA GLY A 106 6.32 -20.09 -6.82
C GLY A 106 4.97 -20.49 -6.21
N TYR A 107 4.38 -19.66 -5.34
CA TYR A 107 3.08 -19.90 -4.69
C TYR A 107 2.36 -18.58 -4.38
N ASP A 108 1.05 -18.65 -4.13
CA ASP A 108 0.23 -17.47 -3.81
C ASP A 108 0.43 -16.97 -2.37
N PRO A 109 0.43 -15.64 -2.14
CA PRO A 109 0.50 -15.12 -0.79
C PRO A 109 -0.79 -15.43 -0.02
N VAL A 110 -0.66 -15.75 1.26
CA VAL A 110 -1.82 -15.81 2.17
C VAL A 110 -2.19 -14.37 2.53
N LEU A 111 -3.23 -13.84 1.90
CA LEU A 111 -3.74 -12.49 2.16
C LEU A 111 -4.82 -12.53 3.24
N LEU A 112 -4.62 -11.72 4.28
CA LEU A 112 -5.68 -11.40 5.23
C LEU A 112 -6.73 -10.51 4.54
N PRO A 113 -8.01 -10.68 4.87
CA PRO A 113 -9.08 -9.86 4.30
C PRO A 113 -8.97 -8.39 4.74
N VAL A 114 -8.44 -8.14 5.93
CA VAL A 114 -8.22 -6.81 6.51
C VAL A 114 -6.85 -6.79 7.17
N ASP A 115 -6.15 -5.67 7.09
CA ASP A 115 -4.93 -5.47 7.88
C ASP A 115 -5.30 -5.24 9.37
N PRO A 116 -4.98 -6.17 10.29
CA PRO A 116 -5.30 -6.05 11.70
C PRO A 116 -4.59 -4.88 12.39
N LYS A 117 -3.52 -4.36 11.77
CA LYS A 117 -2.71 -3.24 12.28
C LYS A 117 -2.99 -1.93 11.54
N PHE A 118 -3.99 -1.89 10.67
CA PHE A 118 -4.27 -0.72 9.83
C PHE A 118 -4.43 0.56 10.65
N LYS A 119 -5.32 0.52 11.65
CA LYS A 119 -5.62 1.68 12.51
C LYS A 119 -4.38 2.20 13.22
N GLU A 120 -3.63 1.30 13.86
CA GLU A 120 -2.38 1.63 14.57
C GLU A 120 -1.37 2.30 13.63
N ARG A 121 -1.16 1.74 12.43
CA ARG A 121 -0.21 2.29 11.45
C ARG A 121 -0.67 3.62 10.88
N ARG A 122 -1.97 3.77 10.60
CA ARG A 122 -2.58 5.01 10.15
C ARG A 122 -2.38 6.11 11.19
N ASP A 123 -2.72 5.83 12.44
CA ASP A 123 -2.67 6.82 13.53
C ASP A 123 -1.22 7.23 13.81
N LEU A 124 -0.26 6.28 13.84
CA LEU A 124 1.18 6.58 13.94
C LEU A 124 1.70 7.41 12.76
N ALA A 125 1.29 7.09 11.53
CA ALA A 125 1.69 7.87 10.35
C ALA A 125 1.17 9.30 10.43
N ARG A 126 -0.08 9.50 10.88
CA ARG A 126 -0.68 10.82 11.05
C ARG A 126 -0.01 11.61 12.16
N GLU A 127 0.31 10.99 13.29
CA GLU A 127 1.07 11.62 14.38
C GLU A 127 2.44 12.09 13.90
N ARG A 128 3.19 11.23 13.21
CA ARG A 128 4.50 11.57 12.61
C ARG A 128 4.42 12.79 11.68
N LEU A 129 3.32 12.90 10.93
CA LEU A 129 3.07 13.98 9.97
C LEU A 129 2.35 15.20 10.58
N LYS A 130 2.07 15.17 11.89
CA LYS A 130 1.32 16.22 12.62
C LYS A 130 -0.07 16.50 12.02
N LEU A 131 -0.70 15.47 11.47
CA LEU A 131 -2.04 15.53 10.90
C LEU A 131 -3.11 15.30 11.98
N PRO A 132 -4.32 15.87 11.84
CA PRO A 132 -5.42 15.61 12.78
C PRO A 132 -5.75 14.11 12.86
N PRO A 133 -6.22 13.56 13.98
CA PRO A 133 -6.66 12.16 14.04
C PRO A 133 -7.83 11.89 13.08
N LYS A 134 -7.88 10.70 12.48
CA LYS A 134 -9.05 10.20 11.73
C LYS A 134 -9.91 9.35 12.65
N ALA A 135 -11.24 9.39 12.46
CA ALA A 135 -12.18 8.53 13.16
C ALA A 135 -11.92 7.04 12.90
#